data_AF-A0A0A9ZIC0-F1
#
_entry.id   AF-A0A0A9ZIC0-F1
#
_cell.length_a   1.000
_cell.length_b   1.000
_cell.length_c   1.000
_cell.angle_alpha   90.00
_cell.angle_beta   90.00
_cell.angle_gamma   90.00
#
_symmetry.space_group_name_H-M   'P 1'
#
loop_
_entity.id
_entity.type
_entity.pdbx_description
1 polymer ?
#
loop_
_entity_poly.entity_id
_entity_poly.type
_entity_poly.pdbx_seq_one_letter_code
_entity_poly.pdbx_strand_id
1 'polypeptide(L)'
;VKFNNKTKLDVWNSAECNQLTGTDSTIFPPFIDDSEDIVSFSPDLCRSLGAKFRYKINYKGVPGNHYTADLGDMSANEDEKCYCPTPTTCLKKGALDITKCAGAPIILTLPHYYLA
;
A
#
# COMPACT_ATOMS: atom_id res chain seq x y z
N VAL A 1 -13.87 10.04 6.98
CA VAL A 1 -12.57 10.41 6.37
C VAL A 1 -12.79 10.61 4.87
N LYS A 2 -12.15 11.60 4.24
CA LYS A 2 -12.28 11.90 2.81
C LYS A 2 -10.94 12.33 2.22
N PHE A 3 -10.68 11.98 0.97
CA PHE A 3 -9.60 12.51 0.14
C PHE A 3 -10.22 13.10 -1.13
N ASN A 4 -9.87 14.33 -1.49
CA ASN A 4 -10.48 15.04 -2.62
C ASN A 4 -12.02 14.97 -2.63
N ASN A 5 -12.65 15.22 -1.47
CA ASN A 5 -14.10 15.11 -1.24
C ASN A 5 -14.74 13.73 -1.46
N LYS A 6 -13.96 12.68 -1.73
CA LYS A 6 -14.44 11.30 -1.87
C LYS A 6 -14.11 10.48 -0.63
N THR A 7 -15.00 9.56 -0.26
CA THR A 7 -14.81 8.61 0.87
C THR A 7 -14.14 7.30 0.44
N LYS A 8 -13.99 7.09 -0.87
CA LYS A 8 -13.29 5.98 -1.52
C LYS A 8 -12.70 6.47 -2.84
N LEU A 9 -11.72 5.75 -3.35
CA LEU A 9 -11.20 5.96 -4.70
C LEU A 9 -12.19 5.45 -5.76
N ASP A 10 -11.94 5.83 -7.00
CA ASP A 10 -12.65 5.37 -8.20
C ASP A 10 -11.67 4.94 -9.29
N VAL A 11 -10.55 4.33 -8.87
CA VAL A 11 -9.41 3.96 -9.74
C VAL A 11 -9.43 2.46 -10.06
N TRP A 12 -9.74 1.63 -9.06
CA TRP A 12 -9.60 0.17 -9.15
C TRP A 12 -10.93 -0.53 -9.47
N ASN A 13 -10.83 -1.80 -9.87
CA ASN A 13 -11.98 -2.55 -10.37
C ASN A 13 -12.95 -3.05 -9.28
N SER A 14 -12.62 -2.86 -7.99
CA SER A 14 -13.44 -3.32 -6.87
C SER A 14 -13.55 -2.28 -5.75
N ALA A 15 -14.57 -2.41 -4.90
CA ALA A 15 -14.77 -1.47 -3.80
C ALA A 15 -13.65 -1.59 -2.75
N GLU A 16 -13.12 -2.79 -2.55
CA GLU A 16 -12.08 -3.15 -1.59
C GLU A 16 -10.76 -2.46 -1.90
N CYS A 17 -10.26 -2.56 -3.14
CA CYS A 17 -9.04 -1.86 -3.56
C CYS A 17 -9.18 -0.33 -3.53
N ASN A 18 -10.42 0.18 -3.61
CA ASN A 18 -10.70 1.61 -3.57
C ASN A 18 -10.88 2.17 -2.15
N GLN A 19 -10.75 1.35 -1.10
CA GLN A 19 -10.89 1.83 0.28
C GLN A 19 -9.72 2.75 0.69
N LEU A 20 -10.07 3.83 1.38
CA LEU A 20 -9.13 4.73 2.04
C LEU A 20 -8.95 4.24 3.48
N THR A 21 -7.88 3.48 3.73
CA THR A 21 -7.63 2.80 5.00
C THR A 21 -6.33 3.30 5.62
N GLY A 22 -6.32 3.44 6.94
CA GLY A 22 -5.14 3.86 7.69
C GLY A 22 -4.95 5.37 7.75
N THR A 23 -3.70 5.81 7.91
CA THR A 23 -3.32 7.22 8.02
C THR A 23 -2.58 7.69 6.77
N ASP A 24 -2.03 8.91 6.77
CA ASP A 24 -1.21 9.45 5.69
C ASP A 24 0.28 9.07 5.81
N SER A 25 0.60 8.07 6.64
CA SER A 25 1.95 7.60 7.00
C SER A 25 2.78 8.49 7.94
N THR A 26 2.29 9.67 8.34
CA THR A 26 3.06 10.57 9.21
C THR A 26 2.89 10.25 10.70
N ILE A 27 1.66 9.91 11.10
CA ILE A 27 1.29 9.57 12.47
C ILE A 27 0.38 8.35 12.42
N PHE A 28 0.57 7.43 13.36
CA PHE A 28 -0.28 6.25 13.55
C PHE A 28 -0.96 6.32 14.92
N PRO A 29 -2.05 5.56 15.14
CA PRO A 29 -2.68 5.47 16.45
C PRO A 29 -1.67 5.15 17.57
N PRO A 30 -1.89 5.61 18.80
CA PRO A 30 -1.00 5.31 19.91
C PRO A 30 -1.13 3.84 20.36
N PHE A 31 -0.15 3.36 21.11
CA PHE A 31 -0.14 2.04 21.77
C PHE A 31 -0.15 0.83 20.83
N ILE A 32 0.43 0.96 19.63
CA ILE A 32 0.59 -0.15 18.68
C ILE A 32 1.59 -1.17 19.24
N ASP A 33 1.21 -2.44 19.23
CA ASP A 33 2.07 -3.54 19.63
C ASP A 33 2.84 -4.18 18.45
N ASP A 34 3.68 -5.17 18.73
CA ASP A 34 4.50 -5.85 17.73
C ASP A 34 3.76 -6.94 16.92
N SER A 35 2.49 -7.21 17.25
CA SER A 35 1.59 -8.11 16.51
C SER A 35 0.70 -7.37 15.50
N GLU A 36 0.58 -6.05 15.64
CA GLU A 36 -0.25 -5.21 14.79
C GLU A 36 0.49 -4.70 13.55
N ASP A 37 -0.18 -4.74 12.40
CA ASP A 37 0.27 -4.07 11.19
C ASP A 37 -0.19 -2.63 11.14
N ILE A 38 0.57 -1.78 10.45
CA ILE A 38 0.18 -0.39 10.19
C ILE A 38 -0.24 -0.23 8.75
N VAL A 39 -1.30 0.53 8.50
CA VAL A 39 -1.81 0.80 7.16
C VAL A 39 -1.74 2.29 6.89
N SER A 40 -1.36 2.65 5.66
CA SER A 40 -1.38 4.04 5.20
C SER A 40 -1.98 4.13 3.80
N PHE A 41 -2.70 5.21 3.54
CA PHE A 41 -3.12 5.61 2.21
C PHE A 41 -2.06 6.51 1.60
N SER A 42 -1.59 6.14 0.40
CA SER A 42 -0.68 6.98 -0.39
C SER A 42 -1.40 7.46 -1.66
N PRO A 43 -1.62 8.78 -1.81
CA PRO A 43 -2.11 9.36 -3.05
C PRO A 43 -1.25 9.00 -4.27
N ASP A 44 0.07 8.93 -4.09
CA ASP A 44 1.03 8.68 -5.17
C ASP A 44 1.00 7.22 -5.65
N LEU A 45 0.69 6.27 -4.76
CA LEU A 45 0.47 4.86 -5.12
C LEU A 45 -0.99 4.60 -5.53
N CYS A 46 -1.87 5.57 -5.35
CA CYS A 46 -3.30 5.46 -5.59
C CYS A 46 -3.97 4.30 -4.83
N ARG A 47 -3.43 3.86 -3.69
CA ARG A 47 -4.00 2.78 -2.87
C ARG A 47 -3.59 2.91 -1.42
N SER A 48 -4.30 2.15 -0.58
CA SER A 48 -3.87 1.89 0.79
C SER A 48 -2.91 0.69 0.81
N LEU A 49 -1.86 0.77 1.64
CA LEU A 49 -0.82 -0.25 1.75
C LEU A 49 -0.46 -0.49 3.22
N GLY A 50 -0.30 -1.76 3.58
CA GLY A 50 0.14 -2.19 4.91
C GLY A 50 1.65 -2.33 5.01
N ALA A 51 2.22 -1.96 6.16
CA ALA A 51 3.59 -2.27 6.55
C ALA A 51 3.57 -3.24 7.74
N LYS A 52 4.43 -4.25 7.68
CA LYS A 52 4.52 -5.33 8.67
C LYS A 52 5.63 -5.03 9.68
N PHE A 53 5.38 -5.35 10.95
CA PHE A 53 6.42 -5.30 11.99
C PHE A 53 7.60 -6.21 11.62
N ARG A 54 8.82 -5.77 11.91
CA ARG A 54 10.05 -6.56 11.73
C ARG A 54 10.82 -6.76 13.01
N TYR A 55 11.13 -5.67 13.72
CA TYR A 55 11.92 -5.72 14.95
C TYR A 55 11.80 -4.42 15.75
N LYS A 56 12.12 -4.48 17.05
CA LYS A 56 12.21 -3.30 17.92
C LYS A 56 13.51 -2.54 17.66
N ILE A 57 13.43 -1.22 17.73
CA ILE A 57 14.57 -0.31 17.58
C ILE A 57 14.67 0.62 18.79
N ASN A 58 15.84 1.23 18.94
CA ASN A 58 16.03 2.38 19.81
C ASN A 58 16.62 3.52 18.96
N TYR A 59 15.86 4.60 18.79
CA TYR A 59 16.29 5.78 18.07
C TYR A 59 16.52 6.92 19.05
N LYS A 60 17.79 7.29 19.27
CA LYS A 60 18.19 8.38 20.18
C LYS A 60 17.58 8.28 21.60
N GLY A 61 17.55 7.07 22.15
CA GLY A 61 16.99 6.80 23.48
C GLY A 61 15.48 6.53 23.48
N VAL A 62 14.80 6.68 22.34
CA VAL A 62 13.37 6.43 22.20
C VAL A 62 13.14 5.02 21.66
N PRO A 63 12.47 4.11 22.41
CA PRO A 63 12.10 2.80 21.89
C PRO A 63 11.05 2.95 20.78
N GLY A 64 11.16 2.13 19.75
CA GLY A 64 10.22 2.12 18.64
C GLY A 64 10.14 0.76 17.96
N ASN A 65 9.20 0.64 17.02
CA ASN A 65 9.00 -0.53 16.18
C ASN A 65 9.43 -0.20 14.76
N HIS A 66 10.19 -1.10 14.12
CA HIS A 66 10.55 -0.98 12.71
C HIS A 66 9.55 -1.76 11.86
N TYR A 67 8.88 -1.07 10.95
CA TYR A 67 7.93 -1.62 9.99
C TYR A 67 8.48 -1.52 8.57
N THR A 68 8.14 -2.49 7.73
CA THR A 68 8.50 -2.48 6.30
C THR A 68 7.30 -2.87 5.45
N ALA A 69 7.15 -2.26 4.29
CA ALA A 69 6.14 -2.60 3.30
C ALA A 69 6.77 -3.14 2.02
N ASP A 70 5.99 -3.90 1.26
CA ASP A 70 6.25 -4.25 -0.14
C ASP A 70 5.04 -3.86 -0.99
N LEU A 71 5.12 -3.96 -2.32
CA LEU A 71 4.02 -3.58 -3.22
C LEU A 71 2.98 -4.70 -3.43
N GLY A 72 3.09 -5.81 -2.69
CA GLY A 72 2.18 -6.95 -2.79
C GLY A 72 2.45 -7.89 -3.96
N ASP A 73 1.54 -8.85 -4.14
CA ASP A 73 1.56 -9.87 -5.17
C ASP A 73 0.14 -10.11 -5.74
N MET A 74 -0.30 -9.21 -6.60
CA MET A 74 -1.59 -9.34 -7.33
C MET A 74 -1.68 -10.60 -8.22
N SER A 75 -0.54 -11.24 -8.52
CA SER A 75 -0.53 -12.47 -9.32
C SER A 75 -0.96 -13.69 -8.51
N ALA A 76 -0.66 -13.71 -7.20
CA ALA A 76 -0.94 -14.83 -6.31
C ALA A 76 -2.00 -14.54 -5.24
N ASN A 77 -2.14 -13.28 -4.80
CA ASN A 77 -3.08 -12.88 -3.75
C ASN A 77 -4.43 -12.46 -4.34
N GLU A 78 -5.49 -13.18 -3.97
CA GLU A 78 -6.86 -12.92 -4.45
C GLU A 78 -7.38 -11.54 -4.04
N ASP A 79 -7.04 -11.07 -2.83
CA ASP A 79 -7.47 -9.75 -2.34
C ASP A 79 -6.82 -8.59 -3.12
N GLU A 80 -5.75 -8.87 -3.87
CA GLU A 80 -5.01 -7.88 -4.65
C GLU A 80 -5.29 -7.96 -6.16
N LYS A 81 -6.15 -8.89 -6.60
CA LYS A 81 -6.53 -9.03 -8.02
C LYS A 81 -7.15 -7.76 -8.59
N CYS A 82 -7.80 -6.95 -7.76
CA CYS A 82 -8.39 -5.68 -8.19
C CYS A 82 -7.35 -4.60 -8.57
N TYR A 83 -6.07 -4.80 -8.26
CA TYR A 83 -4.95 -3.96 -8.73
C TYR A 83 -4.39 -4.38 -10.09
N CYS A 84 -4.83 -5.51 -10.66
CA CYS A 84 -4.34 -5.97 -11.95
C CYS A 84 -4.69 -4.97 -13.08
N PRO A 85 -3.79 -4.75 -14.05
CA PRO A 85 -4.04 -3.86 -15.18
C PRO A 85 -5.33 -4.20 -15.94
N THR A 86 -5.61 -5.51 -16.09
CA THR A 86 -6.82 -6.03 -16.74
C THR A 86 -7.47 -7.13 -15.90
N PRO A 87 -8.74 -7.51 -16.16
CA PRO A 87 -9.40 -8.59 -15.43
C PRO A 87 -8.73 -9.97 -15.55
N THR A 88 -7.92 -10.19 -16.58
CA THR A 88 -7.30 -11.49 -16.87
C THR A 88 -5.78 -11.49 -16.77
N THR A 89 -5.16 -10.32 -16.70
CA THR A 89 -3.70 -10.17 -16.70
C THR A 89 -3.25 -9.26 -15.56
N CYS A 90 -2.39 -9.84 -14.73
CA CYS A 90 -1.77 -9.23 -13.55
C CYS A 90 -0.26 -9.08 -13.77
N LEU A 91 0.34 -8.07 -13.16
CA LEU A 91 1.80 -7.98 -13.07
C LEU A 91 2.33 -9.00 -12.04
N LYS A 92 3.63 -9.31 -12.14
CA LYS A 92 4.31 -10.11 -11.12
C LYS A 92 4.39 -9.35 -9.80
N LYS A 93 4.66 -10.08 -8.72
CA LYS A 93 4.98 -9.54 -7.39
C LYS A 93 5.89 -8.32 -7.47
N GLY A 94 5.64 -7.33 -6.62
CA GLY A 94 6.51 -6.16 -6.48
C GLY A 94 6.36 -5.09 -7.57
N ALA A 95 5.41 -5.23 -8.49
CA ALA A 95 5.11 -4.23 -9.51
C ALA A 95 3.64 -3.77 -9.45
N LEU A 96 3.41 -2.46 -9.60
CA LEU A 96 2.07 -1.86 -9.57
C LEU A 96 1.87 -0.93 -10.77
N ASP A 97 0.80 -1.16 -11.54
CA ASP A 97 0.39 -0.27 -12.62
C ASP A 97 -0.50 0.85 -12.08
N ILE A 98 -0.02 2.10 -12.17
CA ILE A 98 -0.77 3.28 -11.74
C ILE A 98 -1.30 4.12 -12.90
N THR A 99 -1.33 3.56 -14.12
CA THR A 99 -1.75 4.27 -15.34
C THR A 99 -3.12 4.92 -15.18
N LYS A 100 -4.07 4.23 -14.51
CA LYS A 100 -5.45 4.69 -14.31
C LYS A 100 -5.57 5.98 -13.50
N CYS A 101 -4.63 6.23 -12.58
CA CYS A 101 -4.66 7.43 -11.74
C CYS A 101 -3.61 8.47 -12.13
N ALA A 102 -2.47 8.06 -12.69
CA ALA A 102 -1.42 8.96 -13.14
C ALA A 102 -1.71 9.59 -14.51
N GLY A 103 -2.56 8.95 -15.34
CA GLY A 103 -2.87 9.42 -16.70
C GLY A 103 -1.74 9.20 -17.71
N ALA A 104 -0.73 8.40 -17.37
CA ALA A 104 0.44 8.05 -18.19
C ALA A 104 0.86 6.60 -17.91
N PRO A 105 1.51 5.89 -18.86
CA PRO A 105 1.88 4.49 -18.71
C PRO A 105 3.03 4.30 -17.71
N ILE A 106 2.71 4.28 -16.41
CA ILE A 106 3.67 4.25 -15.31
C ILE A 106 3.48 2.96 -14.49
N ILE A 107 4.57 2.21 -14.37
CA ILE A 107 4.68 1.05 -13.48
C ILE A 107 5.61 1.41 -12.33
N LEU A 108 5.14 1.26 -11.11
CA LEU A 108 5.92 1.44 -9.89
C LEU A 108 6.54 0.12 -9.44
N THR A 109 7.78 0.19 -8.98
CA THR A 109 8.49 -0.88 -8.30
C THR A 109 9.27 -0.31 -7.13
N LEU A 110 9.72 -1.17 -6.21
CA LEU A 110 10.76 -0.78 -5.28
C LEU A 110 12.10 -0.59 -6.03
N PRO A 111 13.04 0.22 -5.48
CA PRO A 111 14.34 0.45 -6.11
C PRO A 111 15.00 -0.85 -6.56
N HIS A 112 15.50 -0.88 -7.79
CA HIS A 112 16.13 -2.07 -8.39
C HIS A 112 15.24 -3.33 -8.44
N TYR A 113 13.91 -3.17 -8.50
CA TYR A 113 12.97 -4.30 -8.45
C TYR A 113 13.11 -5.13 -7.17
N TYR A 114 13.51 -4.49 -6.06
CA TYR A 114 13.62 -5.17 -4.78
C TYR A 114 12.29 -5.81 -4.38
N LEU A 115 12.33 -7.07 -3.92
CA LEU A 115 11.16 -7.90 -3.56
C LEU A 115 10.20 -8.25 -4.70
N ALA A 116 10.59 -8.01 -5.96
CA ALA A 116 9.90 -8.50 -7.16
C ALA A 116 10.47 -9.83 -7.67
#